data_AF-A0A7W0YNP4-F1
#
_entry.id   AF-A0A7W0YNP4-F1
#
_cell.length_a   1.000
_cell.length_b   1.000
_cell.length_c   1.000
_cell.angle_alpha   90.00
_cell.angle_beta   90.00
_cell.angle_gamma   90.00
#
_symmetry.space_group_name_H-M   'P 1'
#
loop_
_entity.id
_entity.type
_entity.pdbx_description
1 polymer ?
#
loop_
_entity_poly.entity_id
_entity_poly.type
_entity_poly.pdbx_seq_one_letter_code
_entity_poly.pdbx_strand_id
1 'polypeptide(L)'
;MIVSLHVAAGAIAGAAARSRMPAIALGLLAHAAGDRIPHQDIGSRNFELVSGMAGLALLAVGRGPLHPITLGAAACSAPDIEHAVRLPRPGGRKLFPSHRFTGWHRAGGLPAGLQVLVAGLVLGFLARRSPGSRIPESS
;
A
#
# COMPACT_ATOMS: atom_id res chain seq x y z
N MET A 1 8.32 1.50 5.10
CA MET A 1 7.63 2.83 5.14
C MET A 1 6.43 2.69 6.05
N ILE A 2 5.72 3.76 6.39
CA ILE A 2 4.42 3.59 7.06
C ILE A 2 3.42 2.87 6.13
N VAL A 3 2.53 2.08 6.71
CA VAL A 3 1.56 1.24 5.97
C VAL A 3 0.77 2.04 4.93
N SER A 4 0.27 3.22 5.28
CA SER A 4 -0.50 4.07 4.35
C SER A 4 0.30 4.49 3.12
N LEU A 5 1.62 4.65 3.24
CA LEU A 5 2.47 4.97 2.10
C LEU A 5 2.79 3.73 1.25
N HIS A 6 2.85 2.52 1.84
CA HIS A 6 2.84 1.27 1.06
C HIS A 6 1.56 1.11 0.24
N VAL A 7 0.39 1.39 0.84
CA VAL A 7 -0.90 1.39 0.12
C VAL A 7 -0.84 2.36 -1.07
N ALA A 8 -0.36 3.59 -0.86
CA ALA A 8 -0.24 4.59 -1.93
C ALA A 8 0.76 4.18 -3.04
N ALA A 9 1.93 3.64 -2.67
CA ALA A 9 2.92 3.15 -3.63
C ALA A 9 2.38 1.98 -4.47
N GLY A 10 1.69 1.04 -3.82
CA GLY A 10 1.01 -0.05 -4.50
C GLY A 10 -0.12 0.42 -5.42
N ALA A 11 -0.86 1.45 -5.02
CA ALA A 11 -1.89 2.06 -5.85
C ALA A 11 -1.31 2.68 -7.13
N ILE A 12 -0.16 3.37 -7.03
CA ILE A 12 0.58 3.91 -8.18
C ILE A 12 1.05 2.77 -9.09
N ALA A 13 1.66 1.73 -8.52
CA ALA A 13 2.07 0.54 -9.26
C ALA A 13 0.90 -0.13 -9.99
N GLY A 14 -0.25 -0.24 -9.32
CA GLY A 14 -1.50 -0.75 -9.89
C GLY A 14 -2.11 0.16 -10.97
N ALA A 15 -1.89 1.47 -10.90
CA ALA A 15 -2.30 2.41 -11.95
C ALA A 15 -1.44 2.28 -13.22
N ALA A 16 -0.15 1.96 -13.06
CA ALA A 16 0.75 1.65 -14.17
C ALA A 16 0.51 0.25 -14.77
N ALA A 17 -0.17 -0.64 -14.03
CA ALA A 17 -0.49 -1.99 -14.47
C ALA A 17 -1.70 -2.02 -15.42
N ARG A 18 -1.57 -2.74 -16.53
CA ARG A 18 -2.65 -2.92 -17.52
C ARG A 18 -3.68 -4.00 -17.14
N SER A 19 -3.42 -4.80 -16.12
CA SER A 19 -4.30 -5.87 -15.65
C SER A 19 -4.03 -6.25 -14.19
N ARG A 20 -4.85 -7.16 -13.64
CA ARG A 20 -4.84 -7.54 -12.21
C ARG A 20 -3.53 -8.21 -11.78
N MET A 21 -3.02 -9.16 -12.57
CA MET A 21 -1.83 -9.95 -12.18
C MET A 21 -0.55 -9.12 -12.13
N PRO A 22 -0.22 -8.29 -13.15
CA PRO A 22 0.91 -7.37 -13.07
C PRO A 22 0.76 -6.36 -11.93
N ALA A 23 -0.46 -5.91 -11.60
CA ALA A 23 -0.67 -4.99 -10.48
C ALA A 23 -0.26 -5.61 -9.14
N ILE A 24 -0.61 -6.88 -8.91
CA ILE A 24 -0.21 -7.61 -7.70
C ILE A 24 1.32 -7.78 -7.65
N ALA A 25 1.92 -8.23 -8.76
CA ALA A 25 3.37 -8.43 -8.82
C ALA A 25 4.14 -7.11 -8.60
N LEU A 26 3.74 -6.03 -9.28
CA LEU A 26 4.34 -4.71 -9.12
C LEU A 26 4.10 -4.14 -7.72
N GLY A 27 2.95 -4.42 -7.10
CA GLY A 27 2.67 -4.05 -5.71
C GLY A 27 3.66 -4.70 -4.73
N LEU A 28 3.91 -6.01 -4.85
CA LEU A 28 4.90 -6.70 -4.02
C LEU A 28 6.33 -6.19 -4.25
N LEU A 29 6.68 -5.88 -5.50
CA LEU A 29 7.98 -5.28 -5.81
C LEU A 29 8.10 -3.86 -5.24
N ALA A 30 7.03 -3.06 -5.32
CA ALA A 30 6.98 -1.72 -4.76
C ALA A 30 7.12 -1.74 -3.24
N HIS A 31 6.55 -2.74 -2.55
CA HIS A 31 6.77 -2.95 -1.12
C HIS A 31 8.26 -3.15 -0.82
N ALA A 32 8.89 -4.12 -1.48
CA ALA A 32 10.30 -4.43 -1.26
C ALA A 32 11.24 -3.26 -1.63
N ALA A 33 10.87 -2.44 -2.61
CA ALA A 33 11.59 -1.22 -2.94
C ALA A 33 11.40 -0.13 -1.87
N GLY A 34 10.16 0.05 -1.40
CA GLY A 34 9.80 1.01 -0.38
C GLY A 34 10.49 0.77 0.97
N ASP A 35 10.62 -0.50 1.37
CA ASP A 35 11.35 -0.88 2.60
C ASP A 35 12.81 -0.44 2.61
N ARG A 36 13.41 -0.19 1.44
CA ARG A 36 14.80 0.25 1.33
C ARG A 36 14.97 1.76 1.42
N ILE A 37 13.90 2.54 1.29
CA ILE A 37 13.97 3.99 1.36
C ILE A 37 14.18 4.38 2.82
N PRO A 38 15.17 5.21 3.19
CA PRO A 38 15.31 5.68 4.57
C PRO A 38 14.10 6.51 5.00
N HIS A 39 13.44 6.13 6.10
CA HIS A 39 12.21 6.75 6.57
C HIS A 39 12.08 6.72 8.10
N GLN A 40 11.21 7.58 8.61
CA GLN A 40 10.78 7.55 10.01
C GLN A 40 9.49 6.73 10.15
N ASP A 41 9.45 5.83 11.11
CA ASP A 41 8.25 5.06 11.43
C ASP A 41 7.32 5.83 12.37
N ILE A 42 6.04 5.48 12.38
CA ILE A 42 5.07 5.99 13.36
C ILE A 42 5.02 5.03 14.54
N GLY A 43 5.26 5.54 15.75
CA GLY A 43 5.23 4.72 16.98
C GLY A 43 3.85 4.19 17.38
N SER A 44 2.79 4.51 16.63
CA SER A 44 1.41 4.09 16.89
C SER A 44 0.93 3.04 15.90
N ARG A 45 0.96 1.78 16.32
CA ARG A 45 0.48 0.63 15.54
C ARG A 45 -0.99 0.76 15.11
N ASN A 46 -1.83 1.30 16.00
CA ASN A 46 -3.24 1.52 15.69
C ASN A 46 -3.40 2.55 14.56
N PHE A 47 -2.60 3.62 14.60
CA PHE A 47 -2.64 4.62 13.54
C PHE A 47 -2.22 4.02 12.19
N GLU A 48 -1.14 3.24 12.14
CA GLU A 48 -0.68 2.59 10.91
C GLU A 48 -1.74 1.63 10.35
N LEU A 49 -2.36 0.83 11.20
CA LEU A 49 -3.43 -0.08 10.81
C LEU A 49 -4.65 0.65 10.28
N VAL A 50 -5.16 1.62 11.04
CA VAL A 50 -6.38 2.36 10.70
C VAL A 50 -6.16 3.16 9.42
N SER A 51 -5.02 3.85 9.29
CA SER A 51 -4.72 4.64 8.09
C SER A 51 -4.53 3.77 6.84
N GLY A 52 -3.85 2.62 6.95
CA GLY A 52 -3.72 1.66 5.86
C GLY A 52 -5.08 1.09 5.41
N MET A 53 -5.89 0.64 6.37
CA MET A 53 -7.24 0.11 6.11
C MET A 53 -8.17 1.17 5.49
N ALA A 54 -8.14 2.40 6.00
CA ALA A 54 -8.91 3.51 5.44
C ALA A 54 -8.50 3.81 4.00
N GLY A 55 -7.20 3.79 3.69
CA GLY A 55 -6.68 3.96 2.33
C GLY A 55 -7.16 2.86 1.36
N LEU A 56 -7.09 1.60 1.78
CA LEU A 56 -7.60 0.47 0.98
C LEU A 56 -9.12 0.56 0.76
N ALA A 57 -9.88 0.89 1.81
CA ALA A 57 -11.32 1.07 1.73
C ALA A 57 -11.69 2.21 0.76
N LEU A 58 -10.98 3.34 0.85
CA LEU A 58 -11.18 4.48 -0.05
C LEU A 58 -10.98 4.09 -1.52
N LEU A 59 -9.92 3.34 -1.84
CA LEU A 59 -9.68 2.85 -3.20
C LEU A 59 -10.72 1.82 -3.64
N ALA A 60 -11.11 0.89 -2.76
CA ALA A 60 -12.11 -0.13 -3.06
C ALA A 60 -13.49 0.49 -3.35
N VAL A 61 -13.91 1.50 -2.59
CA VAL A 61 -15.15 2.26 -2.83
C VAL A 61 -15.05 3.11 -4.10
N GLY A 62 -13.92 3.79 -4.29
CA GLY A 62 -13.67 4.67 -5.42
C GLY A 62 -13.60 3.94 -6.75
N ARG A 63 -12.83 2.85 -6.83
CA ARG A 63 -12.48 2.16 -8.09
C ARG A 63 -13.04 0.74 -8.21
N GLY A 64 -13.47 0.14 -7.10
CA GLY A 64 -13.86 -1.27 -7.01
C GLY A 64 -12.77 -2.14 -6.37
N PRO A 65 -13.14 -3.22 -5.67
CA PRO A 65 -12.20 -4.05 -4.90
C PRO A 65 -11.22 -4.85 -5.79
N LEU A 66 -11.64 -5.21 -7.01
CA LEU A 66 -10.83 -5.98 -7.96
C LEU A 66 -10.15 -5.12 -9.04
N HIS A 67 -10.19 -3.80 -8.88
CA HIS A 67 -9.52 -2.87 -9.78
C HIS A 67 -7.99 -2.98 -9.61
N PRO A 68 -7.17 -2.92 -10.69
CA PRO A 68 -5.71 -3.02 -10.60
C PRO A 68 -5.07 -2.10 -9.55
N ILE A 69 -5.51 -0.84 -9.46
CA ILE A 69 -5.09 0.11 -8.39
C ILE A 69 -5.32 -0.46 -6.99
N THR A 70 -6.52 -0.98 -6.70
CA THR A 70 -6.86 -1.54 -5.39
C THR A 70 -6.06 -2.81 -5.10
N LEU A 71 -5.87 -3.67 -6.11
CA LEU A 71 -5.10 -4.90 -5.97
C LEU A 71 -3.60 -4.64 -5.78
N GLY A 72 -3.04 -3.67 -6.48
CA GLY A 72 -1.64 -3.24 -6.29
C GLY A 72 -1.43 -2.65 -4.90
N ALA A 73 -2.37 -1.82 -4.43
CA ALA A 73 -2.37 -1.28 -3.08
C ALA A 73 -2.41 -2.40 -2.02
N ALA A 74 -3.36 -3.33 -2.15
CA ALA A 74 -3.51 -4.46 -1.23
C ALA A 74 -2.28 -5.37 -1.23
N ALA A 75 -1.73 -5.68 -2.41
CA ALA A 75 -0.52 -6.51 -2.53
C ALA A 75 0.70 -5.82 -1.90
N CYS A 76 0.86 -4.51 -2.09
CA CYS A 76 1.98 -3.76 -1.54
C CYS A 76 1.92 -3.64 0.00
N SER A 77 0.73 -3.51 0.59
CA SER A 77 0.57 -3.41 2.05
C SER A 77 0.38 -4.76 2.75
N ALA A 78 0.13 -5.86 2.02
CA ALA A 78 -0.09 -7.17 2.61
C ALA A 78 1.07 -7.65 3.51
N PRO A 79 2.35 -7.42 3.16
CA PRO A 79 3.45 -7.80 4.04
C PRO A 79 3.40 -7.16 5.43
N ASP A 80 2.85 -5.94 5.51
CA ASP A 80 2.75 -5.18 6.76
C ASP A 80 1.81 -5.84 7.79
N ILE A 81 0.98 -6.82 7.37
CA ILE A 81 0.11 -7.59 8.27
C ILE A 81 0.92 -8.30 9.36
N GLU A 82 2.18 -8.66 9.12
CA GLU A 82 3.07 -9.19 10.17
C GLU A 82 3.29 -8.25 11.35
N HIS A 83 3.20 -6.95 11.07
CA HIS A 83 3.28 -5.93 12.10
C HIS A 83 1.94 -5.79 12.82
N ALA A 84 0.82 -6.18 12.21
CA ALA A 84 -0.54 -6.09 12.74
C ALA A 84 -1.00 -7.30 13.57
N VAL A 85 -0.57 -8.50 13.21
CA VAL A 85 -0.96 -9.74 13.89
C VAL A 85 0.26 -10.64 14.12
N ARG A 86 0.23 -11.45 15.18
CA ARG A 86 1.28 -12.45 15.43
C ARG A 86 1.08 -13.62 14.45
N LEU A 87 1.60 -13.48 13.24
CA LEU A 87 1.65 -14.60 12.30
C LEU A 87 2.63 -15.68 12.79
N PRO A 88 2.40 -16.96 12.45
CA PRO A 88 3.35 -18.03 12.74
C PRO A 88 4.74 -17.65 12.21
N ARG A 89 5.78 -17.88 13.02
CA ARG A 89 7.17 -17.61 12.65
C ARG A 89 7.95 -18.92 12.57
N PRO A 90 7.86 -19.67 11.46
CA PRO A 90 8.67 -20.87 11.28
C PRO A 90 10.16 -20.53 11.48
N GLY A 91 10.81 -21.20 12.43
CA GLY A 91 12.21 -20.91 12.79
C GLY A 91 12.44 -19.55 13.46
N GLY A 92 11.40 -18.92 14.03
CA GLY A 92 11.49 -17.64 14.75
C GLY A 92 11.62 -16.40 13.85
N ARG A 93 11.60 -16.57 12.52
CA ARG A 93 11.78 -15.48 11.55
C ARG A 93 10.43 -14.98 11.03
N LYS A 94 10.37 -13.70 10.66
CA LYS A 94 9.24 -13.10 9.93
C LYS A 94 8.99 -13.85 8.60
N LEU A 95 7.75 -13.94 8.11
CA LEU A 95 7.38 -14.64 6.87
C LEU A 95 7.86 -13.88 5.62
N PHE A 96 7.71 -12.56 5.57
CA PHE A 96 8.12 -11.73 4.44
C PHE A 96 9.64 -11.50 4.44
N PRO A 97 10.35 -11.86 3.34
CA PRO A 97 11.80 -11.78 3.29
C PRO A 97 12.37 -10.38 3.53
N SER A 98 11.70 -9.30 3.10
CA SER A 98 12.15 -7.91 3.33
C SER A 98 12.35 -7.60 4.81
N HIS A 99 11.46 -8.11 5.66
CA HIS A 99 11.53 -7.86 7.09
C HIS A 99 12.58 -8.71 7.84
N ARG A 100 13.25 -9.66 7.17
CA ARG A 100 14.25 -10.56 7.81
C ARG A 100 15.65 -9.95 7.89
N PHE A 101 15.95 -8.93 7.09
CA PHE A 101 17.30 -8.36 7.00
C PHE A 101 17.35 -7.03 7.75
N THR A 102 17.91 -7.05 8.96
CA THR A 102 18.03 -5.88 9.86
C THR A 102 18.90 -4.76 9.30
N GLY A 103 19.80 -5.06 8.36
CA GLY A 103 20.61 -4.06 7.65
C GLY A 103 19.88 -3.27 6.54
N TRP A 104 18.60 -3.57 6.28
CA TRP A 104 17.79 -2.83 5.29
C TRP A 104 17.09 -1.59 5.85
N HIS A 105 16.93 -1.46 7.17
CA HIS A 105 16.41 -0.25 7.79
C HIS A 105 17.52 0.75 8.05
N ARG A 106 17.58 1.83 7.27
CA ARG A 106 18.35 3.03 7.63
C ARG A 106 17.44 3.99 8.36
N ALA A 107 17.69 4.17 9.66
CA ALA A 107 17.00 5.18 10.46
C ALA A 107 17.43 6.60 10.04
N GLY A 108 16.46 7.51 9.93
CA GLY A 108 16.63 8.84 9.35
C GLY A 108 16.15 8.89 7.89
N GLY A 109 15.61 10.03 7.44
CA GLY A 109 15.05 10.17 6.09
C GLY A 109 13.67 10.82 6.10
N LEU A 110 12.74 10.32 5.28
CA LEU A 110 11.41 10.93 5.08
C LEU A 110 10.64 11.05 6.42
N PRO A 111 10.26 12.27 6.83
CA PRO A 111 9.48 12.48 8.05
C PRO A 111 8.15 11.73 8.00
N ALA A 112 7.72 11.14 9.11
CA ALA A 112 6.46 10.41 9.19
C ALA A 112 5.25 11.24 8.75
N GLY A 113 5.18 12.52 9.16
CA GLY A 113 4.12 13.43 8.73
C GLY A 113 4.10 13.68 7.22
N LEU A 114 5.26 13.75 6.58
CA LEU A 114 5.37 13.89 5.12
C LEU A 114 4.89 12.61 4.42
N GLN A 115 5.22 11.44 4.95
CA GLN A 115 4.74 10.16 4.42
C GLN A 115 3.20 10.08 4.47
N VAL A 116 2.58 10.49 5.59
CA VAL A 116 1.10 10.54 5.72
C VAL A 116 0.49 11.51 4.71
N LEU A 117 1.04 12.72 4.61
CA LEU A 117 0.54 13.75 3.69
C LEU A 117 0.59 13.27 2.24
N VAL A 118 1.74 12.76 1.80
CA VAL A 118 1.94 12.25 0.44
C VAL A 118 1.00 11.08 0.17
N ALA A 119 0.87 10.14 1.11
CA ALA A 119 -0.05 9.02 0.98
C ALA A 119 -1.50 9.51 0.81
N GLY A 120 -1.95 10.45 1.65
CA GLY A 120 -3.30 11.00 1.59
C GLY A 120 -3.61 11.67 0.26
N LEU A 121 -2.68 12.49 -0.27
CA LEU A 121 -2.84 13.17 -1.56
C LEU A 121 -2.94 12.18 -2.73
N VAL A 122 -2.04 11.19 -2.77
CA VAL A 122 -2.03 10.16 -3.82
C VAL A 122 -3.32 9.33 -3.78
N LEU A 123 -3.72 8.87 -2.60
CA LEU A 123 -4.93 8.06 -2.44
C LEU A 123 -6.18 8.86 -2.81
N GLY A 124 -6.27 10.12 -2.36
CA GLY A 124 -7.38 11.01 -2.71
C GLY A 124 -7.47 11.28 -4.21
N PHE A 125 -6.34 11.42 -4.90
CA PHE A 125 -6.32 11.57 -6.35
C PHE A 125 -6.75 10.28 -7.07
N LEU A 126 -6.17 9.14 -6.70
CA LEU A 126 -6.43 7.85 -7.34
C LEU A 126 -7.80 7.25 -6.99
N ALA A 127 -8.43 7.64 -5.89
CA ALA A 127 -9.78 7.18 -5.55
C ALA A 127 -10.87 7.79 -6.42
N ARG A 128 -10.64 8.95 -7.03
CA ARG A 128 -11.61 9.62 -7.90
C ARG A 128 -11.99 8.70 -9.08
N ARG A 129 -13.28 8.54 -9.34
CA ARG A 129 -13.79 7.84 -10.54
C ARG A 129 -13.55 8.68 -11.78
N SER A 130 -13.20 8.04 -12.89
CA SER A 130 -13.22 8.69 -14.20
C SER A 130 -14.67 9.05 -14.56
N PRO A 131 -14.99 10.29 -14.97
CA PRO A 131 -16.35 10.73 -15.33
C PRO A 131 -17.02 10.04 -16.55
N GLY A 132 -16.51 8.90 -17.05
CA GLY A 132 -16.85 8.37 -18.38
C GLY A 132 -17.74 7.13 -18.44
N SER A 133 -18.23 6.59 -17.33
CA SER A 133 -19.07 5.37 -17.34
C SER A 133 -20.55 5.65 -17.05
N ARG A 134 -21.11 6.70 -17.67
CA ARG A 134 -22.56 6.73 -17.87
C ARG A 134 -22.84 6.00 -19.18
N ILE A 135 -23.47 4.84 -19.09
CA ILE A 135 -24.04 4.16 -20.24
C ILE A 135 -25.13 5.08 -20.80
N PRO A 136 -25.15 5.41 -22.11
CA PRO A 136 -26.31 6.07 -22.68
C PRO A 136 -27.47 5.06 -22.64
N GLU A 137 -28.54 5.39 -21.92
CA GLU A 137 -29.81 4.70 -22.07
C GLU A 137 -30.29 4.93 -23.51
N SER A 138 -30.27 3.87 -24.32
CA SER A 138 -30.98 3.84 -25.59
C SER A 138 -32.47 3.66 -25.29
N SER A 139 -33.26 4.70 -25.56
CA SER A 139 -34.71 4.61 -25.78
C SER A 139 -34.98 4.48 -27.27
#